data_AF-A0A2P4YLP7-F1
#
_entry.id   AF-A0A2P4YLP7-F1
#
_cell.length_a   1.000
_cell.length_b   1.000
_cell.length_c   1.000
_cell.angle_alpha   90.00
_cell.angle_beta   90.00
_cell.angle_gamma   90.00
#
_symmetry.space_group_name_H-M   'P 1'
#
loop_
_entity.id
_entity.type
_entity.pdbx_description
1 polymer ?
#
loop_
_entity_poly.entity_id
_entity_poly.type
_entity_poly.pdbx_seq_one_letter_code
_entity_poly.pdbx_strand_id
1 'polypeptide(L)'
;MTLLATLQRYSSRQYAMALLVFSLFLAIIGQIQVLPVLFVLSLPVFLFFHWVFRQQQHHGVTDREIEQLFRTFLGGAFIITALAMVGQMTLGPLLAALCFFDQRDSIETQLRKYFNGSGDGRAAPAHGMKLGKILMSLKVDKTLGYFLFLFGLAFIVAALVEEFLKYWVVQGTCCCRSPRSGCCIRNLFCCKSKNGSVPAFSVLKQRQQRHGALGFSVMENTAYSLMAATFRDKIETAIIRSISSTPLHCICGGITGVRMAERLLAHRQGGSEQRGTNAAKADLGRWRTKISIIFPAVLVHGTFDMLLFLVMALVTKKMENAHRTFYQVVLPTALCSVVILGSFVYLRRKLHAMENKMNETRYMHVAVDLESGQRIGAVNGGFSDEMDFFGNDNDDDDSEDESFVRESANRKFEPPTKEADVTVNIGDSDSQGADSNGIVTGRWKTGLFGFTDSMVPNGVMSCCCPGLVVAQISARLGLMPFYHVLGIFGGLYLLAIIAVSTHSGFFDFLFWLCAVISALCLMRLRWRIRTLFSIPGSHAEDAAFSFCCGCCSIAQMASHVESYEPGAFTFAPRSTLQGYSFN
;
A
#
# COMPACT_ATOMS: atom_id res chain seq x y z
N MET A 1 32.00 5.42 -3.41
CA MET A 1 31.18 6.46 -4.07
C MET A 1 30.80 6.11 -5.52
N THR A 2 31.75 6.02 -6.47
CA THR A 2 31.49 5.80 -7.91
C THR A 2 30.90 4.43 -8.26
N LEU A 3 31.29 3.36 -7.56
CA LEU A 3 30.75 2.02 -7.77
C LEU A 3 29.28 1.92 -7.33
N LEU A 4 28.93 2.52 -6.18
CA LEU A 4 27.57 2.57 -5.64
C LEU A 4 26.64 3.35 -6.58
N ALA A 5 27.10 4.50 -7.09
CA ALA A 5 26.38 5.31 -8.07
C ALA A 5 26.20 4.61 -9.43
N THR A 6 27.06 3.66 -9.76
CA THR A 6 26.98 2.84 -10.99
C THR A 6 26.02 1.67 -10.82
N LEU A 7 26.06 0.97 -9.68
CA LEU A 7 25.10 -0.10 -9.33
C LEU A 7 23.67 0.44 -9.19
N GLN A 8 23.51 1.61 -8.57
CA GLN A 8 22.22 2.28 -8.41
C GLN A 8 21.62 2.73 -9.76
N ARG A 9 22.47 3.12 -10.72
CA ARG A 9 22.06 3.39 -12.12
C ARG A 9 21.65 2.12 -12.87
N TYR A 10 22.29 0.98 -12.57
CA TYR A 10 22.00 -0.28 -13.24
C TYR A 10 20.63 -0.84 -12.84
N SER A 11 20.30 -0.80 -11.54
CA SER A 11 19.00 -1.18 -10.98
C SER A 11 17.86 -0.34 -11.57
N SER A 12 17.96 0.98 -11.53
CA SER A 12 16.92 1.89 -12.06
C SER A 12 16.65 1.68 -13.57
N ARG A 13 17.69 1.41 -14.37
CA ARG A 13 17.55 1.11 -15.80
C ARG A 13 16.82 -0.21 -16.06
N GLN A 14 17.09 -1.26 -15.30
CA GLN A 14 16.38 -2.53 -15.45
C GLN A 14 14.89 -2.41 -15.12
N TYR A 15 14.52 -1.62 -14.10
CA TYR A 15 13.11 -1.36 -13.78
C TYR A 15 12.40 -0.54 -14.85
N ALA A 16 13.03 0.54 -15.33
CA ALA A 16 12.48 1.34 -16.41
C ALA A 16 12.30 0.50 -17.68
N MET A 17 13.27 -0.36 -18.02
CA MET A 17 13.17 -1.27 -19.14
C MET A 17 12.09 -2.32 -18.94
N ALA A 18 11.92 -2.90 -17.74
CA ALA A 18 10.87 -3.88 -17.49
C ALA A 18 9.47 -3.26 -17.58
N LEU A 19 9.28 -2.04 -17.06
CA LEU A 19 8.01 -1.29 -17.20
C LEU A 19 7.75 -0.89 -18.64
N LEU A 20 8.78 -0.49 -19.37
CA LEU A 20 8.70 -0.15 -20.78
C LEU A 20 8.36 -1.39 -21.62
N VAL A 21 9.00 -2.52 -21.38
CA VAL A 21 8.70 -3.82 -22.03
C VAL A 21 7.30 -4.29 -21.69
N PHE A 22 6.85 -4.14 -20.44
CA PHE A 22 5.49 -4.47 -20.03
C PHE A 22 4.46 -3.57 -20.73
N SER A 23 4.74 -2.26 -20.81
CA SER A 23 3.89 -1.29 -21.53
C SER A 23 3.87 -1.58 -23.03
N LEU A 24 5.01 -1.93 -23.62
CA LEU A 24 5.12 -2.36 -25.01
C LEU A 24 4.40 -3.67 -25.26
N PHE A 25 4.49 -4.65 -24.36
CA PHE A 25 3.75 -5.91 -24.46
C PHE A 25 2.23 -5.66 -24.46
N LEU A 26 1.75 -4.81 -23.56
CA LEU A 26 0.34 -4.42 -23.52
C LEU A 26 -0.06 -3.59 -24.75
N ALA A 27 0.85 -2.76 -25.28
CA ALA A 27 0.65 -1.99 -26.51
C ALA A 27 0.75 -2.85 -27.79
N ILE A 28 1.44 -3.99 -27.76
CA ILE A 28 1.48 -4.96 -28.87
C ILE A 28 0.18 -5.78 -28.88
N ILE A 29 -0.41 -6.04 -27.71
CA ILE A 29 -1.71 -6.69 -27.57
C ILE A 29 -2.88 -5.74 -27.92
N GLY A 30 -2.68 -4.42 -27.78
CA GLY A 30 -3.70 -3.39 -28.02
C GLY A 30 -3.48 -2.58 -29.31
N GLN A 31 -4.54 -2.04 -29.89
CA GLN A 31 -4.41 -0.95 -30.87
C GLN A 31 -3.68 0.25 -30.21
N ILE A 32 -2.91 1.04 -30.97
CA ILE A 32 -2.20 2.26 -30.49
C ILE A 32 -3.09 3.17 -29.62
N GLN A 33 -4.40 3.20 -29.91
CA GLN A 33 -5.42 3.92 -29.14
C GLN A 33 -5.52 3.50 -27.66
N VAL A 34 -4.95 2.36 -27.26
CA VAL A 34 -4.97 1.85 -25.89
C VAL A 34 -3.86 2.45 -25.02
N LEU A 35 -2.80 3.00 -25.62
CA LEU A 35 -1.65 3.57 -24.90
C LEU A 35 -2.03 4.58 -23.80
N PRO A 36 -2.95 5.55 -24.03
CA PRO A 36 -3.34 6.49 -22.98
C PRO A 36 -4.07 5.82 -21.81
N VAL A 37 -4.86 4.77 -22.09
CA VAL A 37 -5.56 3.98 -21.06
C VAL A 37 -4.53 3.27 -20.18
N LEU A 38 -3.53 2.64 -20.80
CA LEU A 38 -2.44 1.95 -20.09
C LEU A 38 -1.57 2.92 -19.29
N PHE A 39 -1.34 4.13 -19.82
CA PHE A 39 -0.62 5.17 -19.10
C PHE A 39 -1.34 5.55 -17.80
N VAL A 40 -2.65 5.80 -17.86
CA VAL A 40 -3.47 6.10 -16.66
C VAL A 40 -3.43 4.94 -15.65
N LEU A 41 -3.49 3.70 -16.12
CA LEU A 41 -3.47 2.50 -15.26
C LEU A 41 -2.09 2.21 -14.66
N SER A 42 -1.02 2.61 -15.34
CA SER A 42 0.35 2.41 -14.88
C SER A 42 0.83 3.53 -13.95
N LEU A 43 0.20 4.71 -13.96
CA LEU A 43 0.59 5.83 -13.09
C LEU A 43 0.66 5.45 -11.60
N PRO A 44 -0.32 4.76 -10.99
CA PRO A 44 -0.21 4.30 -9.60
C PRO A 44 1.00 3.37 -9.36
N VAL A 45 1.32 2.52 -10.35
CA VAL A 45 2.46 1.61 -10.30
C VAL A 45 3.77 2.38 -10.30
N PHE A 46 3.92 3.35 -11.21
CA PHE A 46 5.09 4.22 -11.28
C PHE A 46 5.29 4.99 -9.98
N LEU A 47 4.23 5.62 -9.46
CA LEU A 47 4.29 6.38 -8.20
C LEU A 47 4.68 5.48 -7.02
N PHE A 48 4.12 4.27 -6.97
CA PHE A 48 4.42 3.30 -5.92
C PHE A 48 5.86 2.81 -5.98
N PHE A 49 6.35 2.36 -7.13
CA PHE A 49 7.73 1.90 -7.28
C PHE A 49 8.73 3.05 -7.09
N HIS A 50 8.40 4.25 -7.54
CA HIS A 50 9.21 5.44 -7.24
C HIS A 50 9.30 5.69 -5.74
N TRP A 51 8.17 5.58 -5.02
CA TRP A 51 8.15 5.69 -3.57
C TRP A 51 8.97 4.57 -2.89
N VAL A 52 8.84 3.31 -3.31
CA VAL A 52 9.65 2.18 -2.79
C VAL A 52 11.14 2.42 -3.03
N PHE A 53 11.51 2.94 -4.20
CA PHE A 53 12.90 3.27 -4.53
C PHE A 53 13.44 4.42 -3.66
N ARG A 54 12.64 5.46 -3.37
CA ARG A 54 13.04 6.49 -2.39
C ARG A 54 13.20 5.89 -0.99
N GLN A 55 12.32 4.98 -0.58
CA GLN A 55 12.45 4.27 0.70
C GLN A 55 13.71 3.39 0.76
N GLN A 56 14.14 2.80 -0.37
CA GLN A 56 15.40 2.06 -0.45
C GLN A 56 16.58 2.95 -0.06
N GLN A 57 16.61 4.19 -0.56
CA GLN A 57 17.69 5.14 -0.26
C GLN A 57 17.77 5.48 1.24
N HIS A 58 16.64 5.45 1.95
CA HIS A 58 16.59 5.78 3.37
C HIS A 58 16.80 4.58 4.31
N HIS A 59 16.34 3.38 3.93
CA HIS A 59 16.32 2.21 4.82
C HIS A 59 17.24 1.05 4.40
N GLY A 60 18.06 1.23 3.36
CA GLY A 60 19.03 0.22 2.94
C GLY A 60 18.40 -1.06 2.38
N VAL A 61 17.27 -0.94 1.66
CA VAL A 61 16.62 -2.10 1.01
C VAL A 61 17.58 -2.73 -0.01
N THR A 62 17.76 -4.03 0.05
CA THR A 62 18.70 -4.75 -0.82
C THR A 62 18.13 -4.94 -2.22
N ASP A 63 18.96 -4.96 -3.27
CA ASP A 63 18.51 -5.19 -4.65
C ASP A 63 17.73 -6.50 -4.80
N ARG A 64 18.11 -7.52 -4.02
CA ARG A 64 17.42 -8.81 -3.95
C ARG A 64 15.98 -8.69 -3.43
N GLU A 65 15.72 -7.81 -2.46
CA GLU A 65 14.35 -7.58 -1.99
C GLU A 65 13.52 -6.93 -3.09
N ILE A 66 14.06 -5.95 -3.82
CA ILE A 66 13.33 -5.29 -4.90
C ILE A 66 13.05 -6.26 -6.04
N GLU A 67 14.02 -7.11 -6.38
CA GLU A 67 13.80 -8.19 -7.35
C GLU A 67 12.65 -9.10 -6.91
N GLN A 68 12.59 -9.47 -5.64
CA GLN A 68 11.48 -10.27 -5.10
C GLN A 68 10.14 -9.53 -5.14
N LEU A 69 10.14 -8.24 -4.83
CA LEU A 69 8.96 -7.40 -4.91
C LEU A 69 8.45 -7.30 -6.35
N PHE A 70 9.35 -7.15 -7.32
CA PHE A 70 9.03 -7.15 -8.75
C PHE A 70 8.52 -8.50 -9.26
N ARG A 71 9.17 -9.61 -8.88
CA ARG A 71 8.68 -10.96 -9.18
C ARG A 71 7.29 -11.18 -8.58
N THR A 72 7.03 -10.69 -7.38
CA THR A 72 5.70 -10.79 -6.74
C THR A 72 4.66 -9.95 -7.48
N PHE A 73 5.03 -8.75 -7.94
CA PHE A 73 4.19 -7.92 -8.81
C PHE A 73 3.83 -8.66 -10.10
N LEU A 74 4.79 -9.26 -10.81
CA LEU A 74 4.53 -10.04 -12.02
C LEU A 74 3.66 -11.27 -11.74
N GLY A 75 3.90 -11.96 -10.61
CA GLY A 75 3.04 -13.06 -10.16
C GLY A 75 1.59 -12.59 -9.96
N GLY A 76 1.40 -11.43 -9.34
CA GLY A 76 0.11 -10.75 -9.23
C GLY A 76 -0.53 -10.45 -10.58
N ALA A 77 0.21 -9.80 -11.47
CA ALA A 77 -0.28 -9.38 -12.78
C ALA A 77 -0.73 -10.58 -13.63
N PHE A 78 0.10 -11.61 -13.77
CA PHE A 78 -0.17 -12.66 -14.74
C PHE A 78 -0.82 -13.91 -14.12
N ILE A 79 -0.24 -14.43 -13.04
CA ILE A 79 -0.67 -15.72 -12.47
C ILE A 79 -1.98 -15.56 -11.70
N ILE A 80 -2.04 -14.58 -10.79
CA ILE A 80 -3.24 -14.36 -9.95
C ILE A 80 -4.41 -13.98 -10.83
N THR A 81 -4.23 -13.07 -11.79
CA THR A 81 -5.31 -12.65 -12.71
C THR A 81 -5.85 -13.84 -13.51
N ALA A 82 -4.99 -14.67 -14.09
CA ALA A 82 -5.43 -15.85 -14.84
C ALA A 82 -6.20 -16.85 -13.96
N LEU A 83 -5.71 -17.14 -12.75
CA LEU A 83 -6.37 -18.04 -11.81
C LEU A 83 -7.69 -17.47 -11.29
N ALA A 84 -7.73 -16.16 -10.99
CA ALA A 84 -8.94 -15.47 -10.56
C ALA A 84 -10.00 -15.53 -11.66
N MET A 85 -9.62 -15.29 -12.92
CA MET A 85 -10.54 -15.39 -14.06
C MET A 85 -11.12 -16.80 -14.19
N VAL A 86 -10.31 -17.86 -14.04
CA VAL A 86 -10.81 -19.26 -14.02
C VAL A 86 -11.78 -19.47 -12.85
N GLY A 87 -11.43 -19.00 -11.65
CA GLY A 87 -12.30 -19.08 -10.47
C GLY A 87 -13.63 -18.37 -10.66
N GLN A 88 -13.62 -17.16 -11.23
CA GLN A 88 -14.82 -16.36 -11.50
C GLN A 88 -15.69 -17.00 -12.59
N MET A 89 -15.09 -17.51 -13.66
CA MET A 89 -15.79 -18.17 -14.76
C MET A 89 -16.41 -19.51 -14.37
N THR A 90 -15.94 -20.14 -13.29
CA THR A 90 -16.48 -21.40 -12.77
C THR A 90 -17.51 -21.16 -11.66
N LEU A 91 -17.16 -20.36 -10.65
CA LEU A 91 -18.04 -20.11 -9.50
C LEU A 91 -19.22 -19.18 -9.81
N GLY A 92 -19.04 -18.20 -10.70
CA GLY A 92 -20.11 -17.26 -11.09
C GLY A 92 -21.34 -17.98 -11.65
N PRO A 93 -21.20 -18.82 -12.70
CA PRO A 93 -22.33 -19.59 -13.24
C PRO A 93 -22.94 -20.58 -12.25
N LEU A 94 -22.13 -21.24 -11.42
CA LEU A 94 -22.64 -22.14 -10.37
C LEU A 94 -23.49 -21.38 -9.35
N LEU A 95 -23.01 -20.22 -8.90
CA LEU A 95 -23.75 -19.36 -7.99
C LEU A 95 -25.04 -18.83 -8.64
N ALA A 96 -24.99 -18.45 -9.92
CA ALA A 96 -26.17 -18.03 -10.67
C ALA A 96 -27.21 -19.16 -10.75
N ALA A 97 -26.78 -20.40 -11.04
CA ALA A 97 -27.67 -21.55 -11.12
C ALA A 97 -28.34 -21.87 -9.77
N LEU A 98 -27.63 -21.66 -8.65
CA LEU A 98 -28.19 -21.84 -7.31
C LEU A 98 -29.15 -20.70 -6.93
N CYS A 99 -28.77 -19.46 -7.19
CA CYS A 99 -29.52 -18.28 -6.75
C CYS A 99 -30.73 -17.94 -7.63
N PHE A 100 -30.71 -18.29 -8.91
CA PHE A 100 -31.83 -18.07 -9.85
C PHE A 100 -32.68 -19.32 -10.08
N PHE A 101 -32.66 -20.26 -9.14
CA PHE A 101 -33.44 -21.49 -9.26
C PHE A 101 -34.95 -21.22 -9.38
N ASP A 102 -35.45 -20.18 -8.71
CA ASP A 102 -36.82 -19.69 -8.77
C ASP A 102 -37.20 -19.09 -10.13
N GLN A 103 -36.21 -18.59 -10.89
CA GLN A 103 -36.41 -17.94 -12.19
C GLN A 103 -35.94 -18.80 -13.38
N ARG A 104 -35.61 -20.07 -13.14
CA ARG A 104 -35.00 -20.95 -14.15
C ARG A 104 -35.81 -21.01 -15.44
N ASP A 105 -37.12 -21.22 -15.36
CA ASP A 105 -37.97 -21.38 -16.55
C ASP A 105 -38.06 -20.11 -17.39
N SER A 106 -38.09 -18.93 -16.74
CA SER A 106 -38.07 -17.63 -17.42
C SER A 106 -36.73 -17.41 -18.13
N ILE A 107 -35.62 -17.68 -17.45
CA ILE A 107 -34.27 -17.56 -18.01
C ILE A 107 -34.08 -18.54 -19.18
N GLU A 108 -34.52 -19.80 -19.03
CA GLU A 108 -34.44 -20.83 -20.07
C GLU A 108 -35.28 -20.46 -21.30
N THR A 109 -36.45 -19.85 -21.09
CA THR A 109 -37.31 -19.35 -22.17
C THR A 109 -36.66 -18.18 -22.91
N GLN A 110 -36.04 -17.23 -22.19
CA GLN A 110 -35.31 -16.10 -22.79
C GLN A 110 -34.08 -16.59 -23.60
N LEU A 111 -33.32 -17.55 -23.06
CA LEU A 111 -32.20 -18.19 -23.74
C LEU A 111 -32.66 -18.91 -25.01
N ARG A 112 -33.71 -19.74 -24.93
CA ARG A 112 -34.29 -20.43 -26.10
C ARG A 112 -34.71 -19.45 -27.18
N LYS A 113 -35.40 -18.36 -26.81
CA LYS A 113 -35.80 -17.31 -27.77
C LYS A 113 -34.59 -16.67 -28.45
N TYR A 114 -33.49 -16.47 -27.74
CA TYR A 114 -32.27 -15.92 -28.31
C TYR A 114 -31.60 -16.88 -29.30
N PHE A 115 -31.51 -18.17 -28.95
CA PHE A 115 -30.89 -19.18 -29.82
C PHE A 115 -31.76 -19.54 -31.03
N ASN A 116 -33.07 -19.63 -30.87
CA ASN A 116 -33.99 -20.03 -31.94
C ASN A 116 -34.47 -18.84 -32.80
N GLY A 117 -34.40 -17.61 -32.27
CA GLY A 117 -34.91 -16.40 -32.94
C GLY A 117 -34.06 -15.86 -34.09
N SER A 118 -32.89 -16.45 -34.39
CA SER A 118 -32.06 -16.08 -35.54
C SER A 118 -32.46 -16.82 -36.84
N GLY A 119 -33.77 -17.09 -37.01
CA GLY A 119 -34.34 -17.89 -38.09
C GLY A 119 -34.42 -17.22 -39.47
N ASP A 120 -33.88 -16.02 -39.66
CA ASP A 120 -33.58 -15.55 -41.02
C ASP A 120 -32.43 -16.42 -41.53
N GLY A 121 -32.71 -17.36 -42.43
CA GLY A 121 -31.86 -18.47 -42.89
C GLY A 121 -30.48 -18.14 -43.50
N ARG A 122 -29.88 -17.01 -43.16
CA ARG A 122 -28.46 -16.73 -43.34
C ARG A 122 -27.72 -17.28 -42.13
N ALA A 123 -26.89 -18.30 -42.36
CA ALA A 123 -25.95 -18.82 -41.38
C ALA A 123 -25.17 -17.66 -40.72
N ALA A 124 -25.51 -17.35 -39.47
CA ALA A 124 -24.81 -16.32 -38.72
C ALA A 124 -23.36 -16.78 -38.51
N PRO A 125 -22.34 -15.93 -38.77
CA PRO A 125 -20.95 -16.32 -38.62
C PRO A 125 -20.69 -16.77 -37.19
N ALA A 126 -20.20 -18.01 -37.04
CA ALA A 126 -20.03 -18.74 -35.79
C ALA A 126 -18.90 -18.23 -34.88
N HIS A 127 -18.45 -16.98 -35.05
CA HIS A 127 -17.28 -16.49 -34.32
C HIS A 127 -17.59 -15.43 -33.27
N GLY A 128 -17.51 -15.89 -32.01
CA GLY A 128 -16.83 -15.17 -30.93
C GLY A 128 -17.63 -14.09 -30.23
N MET A 129 -17.71 -14.19 -28.89
CA MET A 129 -18.07 -13.11 -27.95
C MET A 129 -19.53 -12.68 -27.79
N LYS A 130 -20.53 -13.33 -28.42
CA LYS A 130 -21.95 -12.99 -28.15
C LYS A 130 -22.45 -13.39 -26.76
N LEU A 131 -21.81 -14.32 -26.05
CA LEU A 131 -22.31 -14.83 -24.76
C LEU A 131 -22.41 -13.73 -23.68
N GLY A 132 -21.45 -12.82 -23.60
CA GLY A 132 -21.50 -11.71 -22.64
C GLY A 132 -22.67 -10.76 -22.90
N LYS A 133 -22.96 -10.45 -24.18
CA LYS A 133 -24.12 -9.63 -24.56
C LYS A 133 -25.45 -10.34 -24.29
N ILE A 134 -25.49 -11.66 -24.47
CA ILE A 134 -26.66 -12.50 -24.14
C ILE A 134 -26.92 -12.46 -22.64
N LEU A 135 -25.89 -12.71 -21.82
CA LEU A 135 -26.02 -12.69 -20.37
C LEU A 135 -26.44 -11.31 -19.85
N MET A 136 -25.90 -10.23 -20.42
CA MET A 136 -26.26 -8.85 -20.08
C MET A 136 -27.67 -8.45 -20.55
N SER A 137 -28.26 -9.16 -21.51
CA SER A 137 -29.61 -8.86 -22.02
C SER A 137 -30.71 -9.66 -21.32
N LEU A 138 -30.36 -10.65 -20.49
CA LEU A 138 -31.32 -11.41 -19.70
C LEU A 138 -32.02 -10.48 -18.71
N LYS A 139 -33.35 -10.45 -18.79
CA LYS A 139 -34.19 -9.78 -17.81
C LYS A 139 -34.37 -10.72 -16.63
N VAL A 140 -33.59 -10.46 -15.58
CA VAL A 140 -33.69 -11.15 -14.30
C VAL A 140 -34.50 -10.28 -13.35
N ASP A 141 -35.53 -10.85 -12.75
CA ASP A 141 -36.34 -10.14 -11.77
C ASP A 141 -35.53 -9.96 -10.47
N LYS A 142 -35.73 -8.82 -9.79
CA LYS A 142 -35.00 -8.49 -8.57
C LYS A 142 -35.57 -9.24 -7.35
N THR A 143 -35.58 -10.57 -7.40
CA THR A 143 -36.02 -11.43 -6.29
C THR A 143 -34.95 -11.51 -5.19
N LEU A 144 -35.26 -12.16 -4.07
CA LEU A 144 -34.26 -12.43 -3.02
C LEU A 144 -33.04 -13.18 -3.59
N GLY A 145 -33.27 -14.12 -4.50
CA GLY A 145 -32.22 -14.86 -5.22
C GLY A 145 -31.24 -13.94 -5.94
N TYR A 146 -31.73 -12.87 -6.58
CA TYR A 146 -30.88 -11.87 -7.22
C TYR A 146 -29.94 -11.14 -6.26
N PHE A 147 -30.43 -10.70 -5.10
CA PHE A 147 -29.57 -10.04 -4.12
C PHE A 147 -28.59 -11.02 -3.45
N LEU A 148 -28.99 -12.27 -3.23
CA LEU A 148 -28.09 -13.33 -2.77
C LEU A 148 -27.00 -13.63 -3.80
N PHE A 149 -27.34 -13.61 -5.09
CA PHE A 149 -26.37 -13.75 -6.17
C PHE A 149 -25.35 -12.60 -6.15
N LEU A 150 -25.79 -11.35 -6.05
CA LEU A 150 -24.89 -10.19 -5.95
C LEU A 150 -23.98 -10.27 -4.72
N PHE A 151 -24.54 -10.67 -3.57
CA PHE A 151 -23.77 -10.87 -2.35
C PHE A 151 -22.71 -11.96 -2.51
N GLY A 152 -23.08 -13.11 -3.08
CA GLY A 152 -22.13 -14.20 -3.32
C GLY A 152 -21.08 -13.82 -4.37
N LEU A 153 -21.45 -13.06 -5.40
CA LEU A 153 -20.51 -12.57 -6.40
C LEU A 153 -19.47 -11.65 -5.76
N ALA A 154 -19.90 -10.75 -4.87
CA ALA A 154 -19.00 -9.83 -4.16
C ALA A 154 -18.11 -10.54 -3.14
N PHE A 155 -18.68 -11.30 -2.20
CA PHE A 155 -17.92 -11.83 -1.06
C PHE A 155 -17.22 -13.17 -1.35
N ILE A 156 -17.81 -14.03 -2.17
CA ILE A 156 -17.27 -15.36 -2.46
C ILE A 156 -16.42 -15.31 -3.72
N VAL A 157 -16.99 -14.84 -4.83
CA VAL A 157 -16.36 -14.96 -6.14
C VAL A 157 -15.27 -13.93 -6.36
N ALA A 158 -15.52 -12.66 -6.06
CA ALA A 158 -14.52 -11.60 -6.15
C ALA A 158 -13.60 -11.62 -4.92
N ALA A 159 -14.14 -11.30 -3.74
CA ALA A 159 -13.29 -11.06 -2.57
C ALA A 159 -12.56 -12.31 -2.06
N LEU A 160 -13.25 -13.41 -1.76
CA LEU A 160 -12.61 -14.59 -1.15
C LEU A 160 -11.60 -15.25 -2.10
N VAL A 161 -11.96 -15.50 -3.35
CA VAL A 161 -11.06 -16.13 -4.33
C VAL A 161 -9.82 -15.28 -4.54
N GLU A 162 -9.98 -13.98 -4.79
CA GLU A 162 -8.85 -13.11 -5.10
C GLU A 162 -7.92 -12.89 -3.91
N GLU A 163 -8.47 -12.63 -2.71
CA GLU A 163 -7.63 -12.47 -1.51
C GLU A 163 -6.93 -13.78 -1.13
N PHE A 164 -7.57 -14.93 -1.36
CA PHE A 164 -6.93 -16.23 -1.16
C PHE A 164 -5.79 -16.46 -2.16
N LEU A 165 -5.98 -16.15 -3.45
CA LEU A 165 -4.92 -16.27 -4.46
C LEU A 165 -3.75 -15.32 -4.19
N LYS A 166 -4.02 -14.08 -3.76
CA LYS A 166 -3.00 -13.12 -3.29
C LYS A 166 -2.19 -13.71 -2.15
N TYR A 167 -2.87 -14.21 -1.11
CA TYR A 167 -2.22 -14.89 0.02
C TYR A 167 -1.38 -16.09 -0.44
N TRP A 168 -1.90 -16.92 -1.34
CA TRP A 168 -1.26 -18.13 -1.83
C TRP A 168 0.05 -17.84 -2.60
N VAL A 169 0.05 -16.83 -3.49
CA VAL A 169 1.25 -16.42 -4.22
C VAL A 169 2.35 -15.97 -3.28
N VAL A 170 2.01 -15.18 -2.25
CA VAL A 170 3.01 -14.70 -1.29
C VAL A 170 3.47 -15.79 -0.32
N GLN A 171 2.62 -16.77 0.02
CA GLN A 171 3.05 -17.92 0.80
C GLN A 171 4.09 -18.77 0.05
N GLY A 172 4.17 -18.66 -1.29
CA GLY A 172 5.17 -19.37 -2.09
C GLY A 172 4.90 -20.88 -2.19
N THR A 173 3.66 -21.31 -1.93
CA THR A 173 3.26 -22.73 -1.95
C THR A 173 3.25 -23.36 -3.35
N CYS A 174 3.60 -22.61 -4.39
CA CYS A 174 3.89 -23.18 -5.71
C CYS A 174 5.23 -23.94 -5.76
N CYS A 175 6.02 -23.93 -4.68
CA CYS A 175 7.13 -24.86 -4.50
C CYS A 175 6.56 -26.23 -4.07
N CYS A 176 6.16 -27.04 -5.05
CA CYS A 176 5.87 -28.47 -4.89
C CYS A 176 6.96 -29.11 -4.03
N ARG A 177 6.57 -29.53 -2.83
CA ARG A 177 7.43 -30.13 -1.80
C ARG A 177 7.73 -31.60 -2.13
N SER A 178 8.17 -31.86 -3.36
CA SER A 178 8.76 -33.15 -3.69
C SER A 178 10.28 -32.97 -3.70
N PRO A 179 11.03 -33.57 -2.77
CA PRO A 179 12.48 -33.58 -2.80
C PRO A 179 13.06 -34.29 -4.03
N ARG A 180 12.24 -35.02 -4.79
CA ARG A 180 12.69 -35.95 -5.83
C ARG A 180 12.17 -35.69 -7.25
N SER A 181 11.21 -34.79 -7.47
CA SER A 181 10.78 -34.44 -8.83
C SER A 181 11.17 -33.00 -9.18
N GLY A 182 12.06 -32.86 -10.16
CA GLY A 182 12.43 -31.57 -10.74
C GLY A 182 11.23 -30.93 -11.41
N CYS A 183 10.42 -30.19 -10.66
CA CYS A 183 9.40 -29.33 -11.25
C CYS A 183 10.09 -28.06 -11.78
N CYS A 184 10.05 -27.88 -13.10
CA CYS A 184 10.78 -26.84 -13.85
C CYS A 184 10.46 -25.38 -13.47
N ILE A 185 9.43 -25.13 -12.67
CA ILE A 185 8.99 -23.76 -12.29
C ILE A 185 9.77 -23.21 -11.08
N ARG A 186 10.67 -24.00 -10.47
CA ARG A 186 11.42 -23.59 -9.27
C ARG A 186 12.32 -22.37 -9.48
N ASN A 187 12.86 -22.17 -10.69
CA ASN A 187 13.80 -21.08 -10.98
C ASN A 187 13.15 -19.69 -11.10
N LEU A 188 11.86 -19.60 -11.45
CA LEU A 188 11.25 -18.30 -11.70
C LEU A 188 10.83 -17.57 -10.40
N PHE A 189 10.47 -18.28 -9.32
CA PHE A 189 9.85 -17.63 -8.14
C PHE A 189 10.34 -18.07 -6.75
N CYS A 190 11.12 -19.16 -6.61
CA CYS A 190 11.58 -19.63 -5.29
C CYS A 190 13.04 -19.23 -5.01
N CYS A 191 13.26 -18.07 -4.41
CA CYS A 191 14.57 -17.70 -3.88
C CYS A 191 14.89 -18.52 -2.62
N LYS A 192 15.75 -19.54 -2.74
CA LYS A 192 16.39 -20.19 -1.59
C LYS A 192 17.38 -19.18 -0.99
N SER A 193 16.96 -18.39 0.01
CA SER A 193 17.91 -17.61 0.80
C SER A 193 18.58 -18.56 1.78
N LYS A 194 19.86 -18.88 1.57
CA LYS A 194 20.57 -19.81 2.45
C LYS A 194 20.84 -19.18 3.83
N ASN A 195 21.09 -17.87 3.95
CA ASN A 195 21.60 -17.26 5.19
C ASN A 195 20.97 -15.88 5.53
N GLY A 196 19.69 -15.63 5.25
CA GLY A 196 19.09 -14.30 5.45
C GLY A 196 18.60 -14.04 6.88
N SER A 197 19.07 -12.96 7.51
CA SER A 197 18.60 -12.46 8.81
C SER A 197 17.07 -12.28 8.82
N VAL A 198 16.40 -12.97 9.75
CA VAL A 198 14.95 -13.22 9.85
C VAL A 198 14.04 -11.99 10.09
N PRO A 199 14.46 -10.86 10.71
CA PRO A 199 13.61 -9.68 10.89
C PRO A 199 13.22 -8.98 9.58
N ALA A 200 14.03 -9.12 8.52
CA ALA A 200 13.70 -8.63 7.19
C ALA A 200 12.53 -9.42 6.58
N PHE A 201 12.30 -10.66 7.01
CA PHE A 201 11.34 -11.58 6.39
C PHE A 201 9.88 -11.18 6.64
N SER A 202 9.51 -10.70 7.82
CA SER A 202 8.13 -10.29 8.14
C SER A 202 7.72 -9.02 7.38
N VAL A 203 8.58 -8.00 7.39
CA VAL A 203 8.39 -6.75 6.63
C VAL A 203 8.38 -7.02 5.14
N LEU A 204 9.28 -7.87 4.65
CA LEU A 204 9.32 -8.28 3.25
C LEU A 204 8.05 -9.01 2.83
N LYS A 205 7.50 -9.92 3.67
CA LYS A 205 6.24 -10.62 3.38
C LYS A 205 5.05 -9.67 3.28
N GLN A 206 4.98 -8.68 4.16
CA GLN A 206 3.98 -7.62 4.05
C GLN A 206 4.13 -6.83 2.75
N ARG A 207 5.37 -6.44 2.39
CA ARG A 207 5.65 -5.72 1.13
C ARG A 207 5.30 -6.57 -0.09
N GLN A 208 5.67 -7.85 -0.11
CA GLN A 208 5.33 -8.81 -1.16
C GLN A 208 3.82 -8.87 -1.40
N GLN A 209 3.00 -8.96 -0.34
CA GLN A 209 1.53 -8.99 -0.48
C GLN A 209 0.97 -7.74 -1.14
N ARG A 210 1.49 -6.56 -0.80
CA ARG A 210 1.09 -5.31 -1.48
C ARG A 210 1.46 -5.30 -2.96
N HIS A 211 2.63 -5.84 -3.32
CA HIS A 211 3.09 -5.86 -4.71
C HIS A 211 2.31 -6.85 -5.56
N GLY A 212 2.03 -8.04 -5.02
CA GLY A 212 1.15 -9.01 -5.69
C GLY A 212 -0.26 -8.45 -5.90
N ALA A 213 -0.80 -7.76 -4.90
CA ALA A 213 -2.11 -7.12 -5.03
C ALA A 213 -2.11 -5.95 -6.04
N LEU A 214 -1.03 -5.16 -6.09
CA LEU A 214 -0.86 -4.09 -7.07
C LEU A 214 -0.79 -4.65 -8.49
N GLY A 215 0.02 -5.68 -8.72
CA GLY A 215 0.11 -6.34 -10.03
C GLY A 215 -1.22 -6.89 -10.50
N PHE A 216 -1.94 -7.58 -9.61
CA PHE A 216 -3.30 -8.08 -9.87
C PHE A 216 -4.25 -6.95 -10.28
N SER A 217 -4.30 -5.87 -9.49
CA SER A 217 -5.17 -4.72 -9.77
C SER A 217 -4.91 -4.08 -11.13
N VAL A 218 -3.65 -3.94 -11.54
CA VAL A 218 -3.30 -3.35 -12.83
C VAL A 218 -3.91 -4.16 -13.98
N MET A 219 -3.78 -5.49 -13.92
CA MET A 219 -4.26 -6.35 -14.99
C MET A 219 -5.79 -6.46 -14.99
N GLU A 220 -6.40 -6.53 -13.82
CA GLU A 220 -7.85 -6.49 -13.68
C GLU A 220 -8.42 -5.16 -14.22
N ASN A 221 -7.85 -4.02 -13.80
CA ASN A 221 -8.27 -2.70 -14.25
C ASN A 221 -8.06 -2.50 -15.76
N THR A 222 -6.98 -3.09 -16.30
CA THR A 222 -6.76 -3.13 -17.74
C THR A 222 -7.87 -3.90 -18.44
N ALA A 223 -8.24 -5.09 -17.97
CA ALA A 223 -9.32 -5.86 -18.57
C ALA A 223 -10.65 -5.09 -18.58
N TYR A 224 -11.06 -4.52 -17.44
CA TYR A 224 -12.29 -3.71 -17.36
C TYR A 224 -12.25 -2.48 -18.27
N SER A 225 -11.13 -1.76 -18.29
CA SER A 225 -11.00 -0.55 -19.12
C SER A 225 -11.00 -0.89 -20.61
N LEU A 226 -10.45 -2.04 -21.02
CA LEU A 226 -10.46 -2.47 -22.42
C LEU A 226 -11.82 -3.00 -22.88
N MET A 227 -12.63 -3.52 -21.95
CA MET A 227 -13.99 -3.97 -22.23
C MET A 227 -15.01 -2.83 -22.40
N ALA A 228 -14.66 -1.59 -22.04
CA ALA A 228 -15.50 -0.43 -22.27
C ALA A 228 -15.69 -0.14 -23.78
N ALA A 229 -16.90 0.29 -24.15
CA ALA A 229 -17.35 0.35 -25.53
C ALA A 229 -16.66 1.45 -26.35
N THR A 230 -16.54 2.66 -25.80
CA THR A 230 -15.94 3.81 -26.48
C THR A 230 -14.61 4.19 -25.84
N PHE A 231 -13.70 4.79 -26.61
CA PHE A 231 -12.40 5.24 -26.08
C PHE A 231 -12.54 6.16 -24.85
N ARG A 232 -13.53 7.06 -24.86
CA ARG A 232 -13.86 7.93 -23.72
C ARG A 232 -14.20 7.10 -22.48
N ASP A 233 -15.06 6.10 -22.63
CA ASP A 233 -15.44 5.21 -21.52
C ASP A 233 -14.25 4.37 -21.03
N LYS A 234 -13.32 3.98 -21.92
CA LYS A 234 -12.08 3.27 -21.53
C LYS A 234 -11.22 4.14 -20.63
N ILE A 235 -11.02 5.40 -20.99
CA ILE A 235 -10.24 6.36 -20.19
C ILE A 235 -10.96 6.66 -18.87
N GLU A 236 -12.27 6.92 -18.91
CA GLU A 236 -13.07 7.20 -17.72
C GLU A 236 -13.03 6.01 -16.74
N THR A 237 -13.21 4.79 -17.26
CA THR A 237 -13.09 3.55 -16.47
C THR A 237 -11.68 3.39 -15.89
N ALA A 238 -10.64 3.64 -16.69
CA ALA A 238 -9.26 3.57 -16.22
C ALA A 238 -8.97 4.56 -15.09
N ILE A 239 -9.42 5.81 -15.22
CA ILE A 239 -9.25 6.84 -14.18
C ILE A 239 -9.97 6.41 -12.92
N ILE A 240 -11.27 6.07 -13.01
CA ILE A 240 -12.09 5.71 -11.85
C ILE A 240 -11.51 4.47 -11.15
N ARG A 241 -11.07 3.46 -11.89
CA ARG A 241 -10.49 2.25 -11.30
C ARG A 241 -9.09 2.49 -10.71
N SER A 242 -8.26 3.33 -11.34
CA SER A 242 -6.97 3.74 -10.77
C SER A 242 -7.12 4.46 -9.43
N ILE A 243 -8.17 5.28 -9.25
CA ILE A 243 -8.39 6.03 -7.99
C ILE A 243 -9.15 5.24 -6.92
N SER A 244 -9.86 4.16 -7.29
CA SER A 244 -10.71 3.41 -6.36
C SER A 244 -10.25 1.96 -6.18
N SER A 245 -10.32 1.15 -7.24
CA SER A 245 -9.95 -0.26 -7.21
C SER A 245 -8.46 -0.45 -6.87
N THR A 246 -7.52 0.28 -7.49
CA THR A 246 -6.09 0.08 -7.17
C THR A 246 -5.77 0.31 -5.70
N PRO A 247 -6.21 1.41 -5.06
CA PRO A 247 -6.11 1.56 -3.61
C PRO A 247 -6.77 0.42 -2.83
N LEU A 248 -7.96 -0.05 -3.22
CA LEU A 248 -8.64 -1.18 -2.58
C LEU A 248 -7.75 -2.42 -2.53
N HIS A 249 -7.23 -2.88 -3.67
CA HIS A 249 -6.38 -4.08 -3.70
C HIS A 249 -5.09 -3.87 -2.90
N CYS A 250 -4.46 -2.70 -2.98
CA CYS A 250 -3.27 -2.39 -2.19
C CYS A 250 -3.56 -2.39 -0.68
N ILE A 251 -4.72 -1.89 -0.25
CA ILE A 251 -5.15 -1.90 1.15
C ILE A 251 -5.43 -3.33 1.61
N CYS A 252 -6.21 -4.10 0.85
CA CYS A 252 -6.51 -5.51 1.14
C CYS A 252 -5.23 -6.36 1.22
N GLY A 253 -4.33 -6.20 0.25
CA GLY A 253 -3.01 -6.82 0.28
C GLY A 253 -2.18 -6.36 1.49
N GLY A 254 -2.25 -5.08 1.85
CA GLY A 254 -1.63 -4.55 3.06
C GLY A 254 -2.16 -5.19 4.34
N ILE A 255 -3.47 -5.32 4.48
CA ILE A 255 -4.14 -5.91 5.64
C ILE A 255 -3.71 -7.38 5.80
N THR A 256 -3.82 -8.16 4.73
CA THR A 256 -3.39 -9.56 4.70
C THR A 256 -1.90 -9.69 5.04
N GLY A 257 -1.06 -8.79 4.50
CA GLY A 257 0.37 -8.76 4.76
C GLY A 257 0.72 -8.49 6.23
N VAL A 258 0.09 -7.49 6.87
CA VAL A 258 0.30 -7.16 8.29
C VAL A 258 -0.15 -8.31 9.17
N ARG A 259 -1.32 -8.89 8.91
CA ARG A 259 -1.86 -10.02 9.69
C ARG A 259 -0.97 -11.26 9.62
N MET A 260 -0.41 -11.53 8.44
CA MET A 260 0.57 -12.59 8.26
C MET A 260 1.86 -12.30 9.04
N ALA A 261 2.36 -11.06 8.99
CA ALA A 261 3.55 -10.65 9.73
C ALA A 261 3.34 -10.73 11.27
N GLU A 262 2.20 -10.27 11.80
CA GLU A 262 1.82 -10.41 13.21
C GLU A 262 1.85 -11.88 13.66
N ARG A 263 1.30 -12.79 12.84
CA ARG A 263 1.30 -14.23 13.15
C ARG A 263 2.71 -14.82 13.15
N LEU A 264 3.55 -14.43 12.19
CA LEU A 264 4.96 -14.85 12.15
C LEU A 264 5.72 -14.37 13.39
N LEU A 265 5.47 -13.13 13.85
CA LEU A 265 6.09 -12.57 15.05
C LEU A 265 5.64 -13.30 16.33
N ALA A 266 4.35 -13.65 16.44
CA ALA A 266 3.81 -14.31 17.62
C ALA A 266 4.45 -15.69 17.89
N HIS A 267 4.69 -16.49 16.84
CA HIS A 267 5.36 -17.79 16.99
C HIS A 267 6.85 -17.69 17.36
N ARG A 268 7.46 -16.51 17.18
CA ARG A 268 8.86 -16.28 17.53
C ARG A 268 9.05 -16.02 19.03
N GLN A 269 8.06 -15.40 19.69
CA GLN A 269 8.15 -15.07 21.11
C GLN A 269 8.17 -16.30 22.04
N GLY A 270 7.95 -17.51 21.50
CA GLY A 270 7.82 -18.76 22.28
C GLY A 270 8.95 -19.80 22.17
N GLY A 271 10.10 -19.51 21.55
CA GLY A 271 11.20 -20.49 21.50
C GLY A 271 12.36 -20.18 20.55
N SER A 272 13.27 -21.14 20.37
CA SER A 272 14.42 -21.02 19.46
C SER A 272 13.98 -20.70 18.02
N GLU A 273 14.80 -19.94 17.30
CA GLU A 273 14.46 -19.38 15.97
C GLU A 273 14.05 -20.46 14.94
N GLN A 274 14.74 -21.60 14.94
CA GLN A 274 14.43 -22.75 14.10
C GLN A 274 13.08 -23.40 14.46
N ARG A 275 12.73 -23.43 15.75
CA ARG A 275 11.47 -24.00 16.25
C ARG A 275 10.29 -23.08 15.94
N GLY A 276 10.47 -21.77 16.12
CA GLY A 276 9.47 -20.75 15.82
C GLY A 276 9.08 -20.71 14.34
N THR A 277 10.05 -20.81 13.43
CA THR A 277 9.78 -20.79 11.97
C THR A 277 8.98 -22.01 11.49
N ASN A 278 9.31 -23.21 11.98
CA ASN A 278 8.56 -24.43 11.65
C ASN A 278 7.15 -24.41 12.24
N ALA A 279 6.99 -23.94 13.48
CA ALA A 279 5.68 -23.78 14.12
C ALA A 279 4.81 -22.78 13.36
N ALA A 280 5.38 -21.63 12.97
CA ALA A 280 4.68 -20.62 12.19
C ALA A 280 4.25 -21.16 10.82
N LYS A 281 5.12 -21.93 10.14
CA LYS A 281 4.79 -22.56 8.86
C LYS A 281 3.67 -23.60 9.01
N ALA A 282 3.68 -24.40 10.07
CA ALA A 282 2.63 -25.37 10.35
C ALA A 282 1.30 -24.66 10.63
N ASP A 283 1.31 -23.57 11.41
CA ASP A 283 0.13 -22.77 11.71
C ASP A 283 -0.44 -22.08 10.46
N LEU A 284 0.40 -21.42 9.65
CA LEU A 284 0.00 -20.82 8.37
C LEU A 284 -0.46 -21.85 7.32
N GLY A 285 -0.16 -23.14 7.54
CA GLY A 285 -0.69 -24.25 6.75
C GLY A 285 -2.15 -24.57 7.06
N ARG A 286 -2.61 -24.29 8.29
CA ARG A 286 -3.98 -24.60 8.75
C ARG A 286 -5.00 -23.70 8.04
N TRP A 287 -6.05 -24.30 7.48
CA TRP A 287 -7.13 -23.56 6.80
C TRP A 287 -7.72 -22.46 7.69
N ARG A 288 -8.02 -22.77 8.95
CA ARG A 288 -8.60 -21.81 9.91
C ARG A 288 -7.73 -20.56 10.06
N THR A 289 -6.41 -20.73 10.13
CA THR A 289 -5.45 -19.64 10.22
C THR A 289 -5.41 -18.83 8.93
N LYS A 290 -5.40 -19.49 7.76
CA LYS A 290 -5.47 -18.81 6.45
C LYS A 290 -6.70 -17.92 6.34
N ILE A 291 -7.88 -18.44 6.66
CA ILE A 291 -9.13 -17.67 6.65
C ILE A 291 -9.06 -16.51 7.64
N SER A 292 -8.58 -16.75 8.87
CA SER A 292 -8.45 -15.68 9.88
C SER A 292 -7.50 -14.54 9.46
N ILE A 293 -6.52 -14.82 8.60
CA ILE A 293 -5.59 -13.83 8.05
C ILE A 293 -6.26 -13.01 6.95
N ILE A 294 -6.92 -13.67 5.98
CA ILE A 294 -7.50 -12.99 4.80
C ILE A 294 -8.88 -12.38 5.08
N PHE A 295 -9.62 -12.87 6.07
CA PHE A 295 -11.02 -12.50 6.31
C PHE A 295 -11.26 -10.98 6.41
N PRO A 296 -10.44 -10.17 7.11
CA PRO A 296 -10.64 -8.72 7.12
C PRO A 296 -10.49 -8.08 5.73
N ALA A 297 -9.56 -8.57 4.90
CA ALA A 297 -9.40 -8.10 3.52
C ALA A 297 -10.60 -8.54 2.65
N VAL A 298 -11.10 -9.77 2.83
CA VAL A 298 -12.30 -10.27 2.15
C VAL A 298 -13.53 -9.41 2.50
N LEU A 299 -13.68 -9.02 3.76
CA LEU A 299 -14.79 -8.14 4.18
C LEU A 299 -14.71 -6.77 3.52
N VAL A 300 -13.53 -6.14 3.52
CA VAL A 300 -13.31 -4.82 2.89
C VAL A 300 -13.61 -4.88 1.40
N HIS A 301 -13.01 -5.86 0.72
CA HIS A 301 -13.17 -6.06 -0.72
C HIS A 301 -14.63 -6.37 -1.09
N GLY A 302 -15.23 -7.35 -0.44
CA GLY A 302 -16.62 -7.74 -0.72
C GLY A 302 -17.61 -6.63 -0.42
N THR A 303 -17.36 -5.81 0.61
CA THR A 303 -18.20 -4.64 0.90
C THR A 303 -18.10 -3.61 -0.23
N PHE A 304 -16.89 -3.33 -0.72
CA PHE A 304 -16.68 -2.42 -1.84
C PHE A 304 -17.46 -2.88 -3.09
N ASP A 305 -17.32 -4.15 -3.47
CA ASP A 305 -18.02 -4.69 -4.64
C ASP A 305 -19.53 -4.76 -4.45
N MET A 306 -19.99 -5.15 -3.26
CA MET A 306 -21.42 -5.22 -2.95
C MET A 306 -22.07 -3.83 -3.05
N LEU A 307 -21.41 -2.77 -2.59
CA LEU A 307 -21.92 -1.40 -2.74
C LEU A 307 -22.05 -1.02 -4.22
N LEU A 308 -21.05 -1.33 -5.05
CA LEU A 308 -21.12 -1.08 -6.49
C LEU A 308 -22.24 -1.89 -7.15
N PHE A 309 -22.36 -3.17 -6.83
CA PHE A 309 -23.44 -4.03 -7.36
C PHE A 309 -24.82 -3.54 -6.93
N LEU A 310 -24.99 -3.11 -5.68
CA LEU A 310 -26.24 -2.55 -5.19
C LEU A 310 -26.58 -1.24 -5.89
N VAL A 311 -25.62 -0.33 -6.10
CA VAL A 311 -25.87 0.91 -6.84
C VAL A 311 -26.31 0.59 -8.27
N MET A 312 -25.60 -0.31 -8.97
CA MET A 312 -25.98 -0.73 -10.32
C MET A 312 -27.35 -1.42 -10.37
N ALA A 313 -27.70 -2.19 -9.34
CA ALA A 313 -28.98 -2.88 -9.26
C ALA A 313 -30.15 -1.94 -8.91
N LEU A 314 -29.93 -0.94 -8.06
CA LEU A 314 -30.99 -0.07 -7.53
C LEU A 314 -31.21 1.18 -8.36
N VAL A 315 -30.17 1.72 -9.01
CA VAL A 315 -30.29 2.88 -9.89
C VAL A 315 -31.09 2.50 -11.13
N THR A 316 -32.23 3.17 -11.31
CA THR A 316 -33.05 2.99 -12.52
C THR A 316 -32.54 3.86 -13.66
N LYS A 317 -32.81 3.47 -14.91
CA LYS A 317 -32.52 4.29 -16.10
C LYS A 317 -33.15 5.69 -16.02
N LYS A 318 -34.31 5.83 -15.38
CA LYS A 318 -34.97 7.13 -15.18
C LYS A 318 -34.14 8.04 -14.28
N MET A 319 -33.61 7.51 -13.17
CA MET A 319 -32.73 8.24 -12.25
C MET A 319 -31.42 8.62 -12.92
N GLU A 320 -30.81 7.67 -13.63
CA GLU A 320 -29.58 7.88 -14.40
C GLU A 320 -29.76 8.96 -15.47
N ASN A 321 -30.87 8.94 -16.21
CA ASN A 321 -31.16 9.98 -17.21
C ASN A 321 -31.42 11.35 -16.58
N ALA A 322 -31.99 11.41 -15.37
CA ALA A 322 -32.25 12.67 -14.66
C ALA A 322 -30.95 13.31 -14.12
N HIS A 323 -30.06 12.49 -13.54
CA HIS A 323 -28.83 12.97 -12.92
C HIS A 323 -27.65 12.02 -13.18
N ARG A 324 -27.22 11.96 -14.46
CA ARG A 324 -26.18 11.03 -14.93
C ARG A 324 -24.91 11.08 -14.09
N THR A 325 -24.34 12.28 -13.92
CA THR A 325 -23.10 12.48 -13.16
C THR A 325 -23.24 12.03 -11.71
N PHE A 326 -24.39 12.28 -11.09
CA PHE A 326 -24.61 11.89 -9.69
C PHE A 326 -24.61 10.37 -9.53
N TYR A 327 -25.43 9.65 -10.31
CA TYR A 327 -25.59 8.21 -10.14
C TYR A 327 -24.47 7.37 -10.75
N GLN A 328 -23.82 7.83 -11.83
CA GLN A 328 -22.71 7.09 -12.45
C GLN A 328 -21.36 7.37 -11.78
N VAL A 329 -21.15 8.58 -11.26
CA VAL A 329 -19.83 9.01 -10.76
C VAL A 329 -19.90 9.32 -9.27
N VAL A 330 -20.70 10.31 -8.85
CA VAL A 330 -20.62 10.85 -7.48
C VAL A 330 -21.00 9.80 -6.43
N LEU A 331 -22.16 9.15 -6.58
CA LEU A 331 -22.70 8.21 -5.60
C LEU A 331 -21.81 6.95 -5.45
N PRO A 332 -21.43 6.23 -6.53
CA PRO A 332 -20.47 5.13 -6.43
C PRO A 332 -19.15 5.57 -5.79
N THR A 333 -18.58 6.69 -6.26
CA THR A 333 -17.30 7.20 -5.75
C THR A 333 -17.38 7.49 -4.26
N ALA A 334 -18.42 8.19 -3.80
CA ALA A 334 -18.59 8.53 -2.39
C ALA A 334 -18.68 7.28 -1.50
N LEU A 335 -19.50 6.30 -1.90
CA LEU A 335 -19.65 5.03 -1.17
C LEU A 335 -18.33 4.24 -1.11
N CYS A 336 -17.65 4.11 -2.26
CA CYS A 336 -16.35 3.46 -2.36
C CYS A 336 -15.26 4.19 -1.53
N SER A 337 -15.25 5.53 -1.55
CA SER A 337 -14.31 6.33 -0.77
C SER A 337 -14.46 6.10 0.74
N VAL A 338 -15.68 5.95 1.25
CA VAL A 338 -15.91 5.63 2.67
C VAL A 338 -15.25 4.29 3.04
N VAL A 339 -15.45 3.25 2.22
CA VAL A 339 -14.84 1.93 2.44
C VAL A 339 -13.32 2.02 2.37
N ILE A 340 -12.78 2.68 1.34
CA ILE A 340 -11.33 2.85 1.15
C ILE A 340 -10.71 3.60 2.34
N LEU A 341 -11.29 4.73 2.74
CA LEU A 341 -10.77 5.56 3.84
C LEU A 341 -10.82 4.82 5.17
N GLY A 342 -11.95 4.19 5.50
CA GLY A 342 -12.08 3.39 6.72
C GLY A 342 -11.08 2.23 6.77
N SER A 343 -10.89 1.55 5.65
CA SER A 343 -9.97 0.42 5.53
C SER A 343 -8.50 0.86 5.56
N PHE A 344 -8.20 2.02 4.98
CA PHE A 344 -6.87 2.62 5.05
C PHE A 344 -6.51 3.00 6.49
N VAL A 345 -7.42 3.63 7.23
CA VAL A 345 -7.23 3.95 8.65
C VAL A 345 -7.00 2.67 9.46
N TYR A 346 -7.81 1.63 9.22
CA TYR A 346 -7.63 0.32 9.85
C TYR A 346 -6.25 -0.27 9.56
N LEU A 347 -5.84 -0.30 8.28
CA LEU A 347 -4.52 -0.79 7.87
C LEU A 347 -3.38 -0.01 8.53
N ARG A 348 -3.47 1.33 8.56
CA ARG A 348 -2.42 2.18 9.15
C ARG A 348 -2.28 1.92 10.65
N ARG A 349 -3.40 1.81 11.38
CA ARG A 349 -3.39 1.47 12.82
C ARG A 349 -2.75 0.11 13.07
N LYS A 350 -3.11 -0.91 12.26
CA LYS A 350 -2.52 -2.25 12.38
C LYS A 350 -1.03 -2.27 12.06
N LEU A 351 -0.63 -1.55 11.02
CA LEU A 351 0.78 -1.40 10.67
C LEU A 351 1.58 -0.75 11.79
N HIS A 352 1.10 0.37 12.34
CA HIS A 352 1.76 1.06 13.46
C HIS A 352 1.85 0.18 14.70
N ALA A 353 0.78 -0.54 15.06
CA ALA A 353 0.81 -1.48 16.19
C ALA A 353 1.84 -2.61 15.99
N MET A 354 1.99 -3.10 14.76
CA MET A 354 2.99 -4.09 14.41
C MET A 354 4.42 -3.52 14.47
N GLU A 355 4.62 -2.30 13.96
CA GLU A 355 5.91 -1.57 14.02
C GLU A 355 6.33 -1.36 15.48
N ASN A 356 5.42 -0.94 16.35
CA ASN A 356 5.71 -0.79 17.79
C ASN A 356 6.13 -2.11 18.44
N LYS A 357 5.38 -3.20 18.19
CA LYS A 357 5.74 -4.53 18.71
C LYS A 357 7.10 -5.00 18.21
N MET A 358 7.41 -4.71 16.95
CA MET A 358 8.73 -5.00 16.40
C MET A 358 9.80 -4.22 17.18
N ASN A 359 9.62 -2.92 17.36
CA ASN A 359 10.57 -2.07 18.08
C ASN A 359 10.77 -2.52 19.55
N GLU A 360 9.69 -2.90 20.25
CA GLU A 360 9.73 -3.42 21.62
C GLU A 360 10.57 -4.69 21.75
N THR A 361 10.56 -5.57 20.75
CA THR A 361 11.32 -6.83 20.77
C THR A 361 12.84 -6.66 20.55
N ARG A 362 13.39 -5.46 20.81
CA ARG A 362 14.76 -5.03 20.50
C ARG A 362 15.13 -5.41 19.06
N TYR A 363 14.53 -4.71 18.09
CA TYR A 363 15.32 -4.40 16.91
C TYR A 363 16.50 -3.57 17.41
N MET A 364 17.66 -4.22 17.65
CA MET A 364 18.91 -3.50 17.49
C MET A 364 18.82 -2.91 16.10
N HIS A 365 18.71 -1.59 16.04
CA HIS A 365 19.04 -0.84 14.87
C HIS A 365 20.42 -1.32 14.47
N VAL A 366 20.49 -2.23 13.50
CA VAL A 366 21.66 -2.33 12.64
C VAL A 366 21.60 -1.03 11.83
N ALA A 367 21.96 0.07 12.49
CA ALA A 367 22.30 1.30 11.83
C ALA A 367 23.48 0.90 10.94
N VAL A 368 23.19 0.75 9.66
CA VAL A 368 24.25 0.77 8.66
C VAL A 368 24.76 2.19 8.74
N ASP A 369 25.98 2.35 9.22
CA ASP A 369 26.64 3.64 9.13
C ASP A 369 26.69 4.03 7.66
N LEU A 370 26.00 5.13 7.34
CA LEU A 370 25.77 5.59 5.98
C LEU A 370 27.07 6.07 5.32
N GLU A 371 28.10 6.39 6.12
CA GLU A 371 29.41 6.80 5.60
C GLU A 371 30.31 5.61 5.27
N SER A 372 30.31 4.54 6.10
CA SER A 372 31.17 3.36 5.87
C SER A 372 30.51 2.26 5.04
N GLY A 373 29.17 2.21 4.96
CA GLY A 373 28.44 1.09 4.35
C GLY A 373 28.63 -0.25 5.09
N GLN A 374 29.26 -0.22 6.26
CA GLN A 374 29.53 -1.39 7.08
C GLN A 374 28.34 -1.58 8.04
N ARG A 375 27.81 -2.81 8.13
CA ARG A 375 26.85 -3.14 9.19
C ARG A 375 27.61 -3.03 10.50
N ILE A 376 27.32 -1.99 11.30
CA ILE A 376 27.78 -1.97 12.68
C ILE A 376 27.10 -3.17 13.33
N GLY A 377 27.91 -4.18 13.65
CA GLY A 377 27.45 -5.40 14.28
C GLY A 377 26.62 -5.04 15.49
N ALA A 378 25.49 -5.75 15.64
CA ALA A 378 24.79 -5.81 16.90
C ALA A 378 25.83 -5.99 18.02
N VAL A 379 26.03 -4.96 18.84
CA VAL A 379 26.86 -5.02 20.04
C VAL A 379 26.13 -5.93 21.02
N ASN A 380 26.13 -7.23 20.75
CA ASN A 380 25.76 -8.23 21.73
C ASN A 380 27.01 -8.52 22.53
N GLY A 381 26.86 -8.34 23.86
CA GLY A 381 27.88 -8.63 24.84
C GLY A 381 28.51 -10.00 24.64
N GLY A 382 29.79 -10.07 25.02
CA GLY A 382 30.69 -11.18 24.78
C GLY A 382 30.06 -12.55 24.98
N PHE A 383 29.78 -13.21 23.86
CA PHE A 383 30.01 -14.64 23.79
C PHE A 383 31.37 -14.79 23.12
N SER A 384 32.32 -15.29 23.89
CA SER A 384 33.65 -15.67 23.45
C SER A 384 33.54 -16.67 22.29
N ASP A 385 33.95 -16.23 21.11
CA ASP A 385 34.29 -17.11 19.99
C ASP A 385 35.50 -17.95 20.38
N GLU A 386 35.25 -19.14 20.90
CA GLU A 386 36.18 -20.27 20.89
C GLU A 386 35.34 -21.55 20.66
N MET A 387 34.95 -21.76 19.41
CA MET A 387 34.59 -23.09 18.91
C MET A 387 35.17 -23.24 17.50
N ASP A 388 36.36 -23.82 17.47
CA ASP A 388 36.95 -24.41 16.27
C ASP A 388 36.03 -25.51 15.74
N PHE A 389 35.32 -25.20 14.65
CA PHE A 389 34.48 -26.15 13.91
C PHE A 389 35.07 -26.36 12.51
N PHE A 390 36.33 -26.78 12.46
CA PHE A 390 36.88 -27.54 11.34
C PHE A 390 37.45 -28.85 11.90
N GLY A 391 36.55 -29.76 12.24
CA GLY A 391 36.86 -31.18 12.33
C GLY A 391 37.26 -31.65 10.93
N ASN A 392 38.54 -31.97 10.82
CA ASN A 392 39.16 -32.58 9.66
C ASN A 392 38.76 -34.05 9.69
N ASP A 393 37.79 -34.46 8.87
CA ASP A 393 37.42 -35.87 8.72
C ASP A 393 38.52 -36.59 7.92
N ASN A 394 39.53 -37.08 8.62
CA ASN A 394 40.45 -38.12 8.17
C ASN A 394 40.86 -38.89 9.42
N ASP A 395 40.30 -40.08 9.63
CA ASP A 395 40.93 -41.13 10.44
C ASP A 395 40.46 -42.49 9.90
N ASP A 396 41.38 -43.11 9.16
CA ASP A 396 41.55 -44.56 9.08
C ASP A 396 42.35 -45.02 10.31
N ASP A 397 42.04 -46.22 10.79
CA ASP A 397 42.86 -47.19 11.54
C ASP A 397 43.54 -46.84 12.89
N ASP A 398 43.11 -47.62 13.89
CA ASP A 398 43.90 -48.37 14.88
C ASP A 398 45.13 -47.73 15.55
N SER A 399 45.04 -47.50 16.87
CA SER A 399 45.83 -48.23 17.88
C SER A 399 45.66 -47.64 19.29
N GLU A 400 45.74 -48.55 20.26
CA GLU A 400 45.82 -48.34 21.70
C GLU A 400 46.97 -47.38 22.08
N ASP A 401 46.80 -46.52 23.10
CA ASP A 401 47.52 -46.67 24.37
C ASP A 401 47.17 -45.58 25.42
N GLU A 402 47.47 -45.94 26.67
CA GLU A 402 47.16 -45.28 27.92
C GLU A 402 47.79 -43.89 28.19
N SER A 403 47.13 -43.22 29.15
CA SER A 403 47.70 -42.37 30.21
C SER A 403 48.25 -40.99 29.84
N PHE A 404 47.61 -39.94 30.38
CA PHE A 404 48.34 -38.90 31.11
C PHE A 404 47.42 -38.12 32.05
N VAL A 405 47.82 -38.12 33.33
CA VAL A 405 47.28 -37.30 34.42
C VAL A 405 47.87 -35.89 34.31
N ARG A 406 47.03 -34.85 34.41
CA ARG A 406 47.32 -33.55 35.07
C ARG A 406 46.08 -32.65 35.02
N GLU A 407 45.41 -32.45 36.15
CA GLU A 407 45.62 -31.30 37.05
C GLU A 407 45.07 -29.99 36.47
N SER A 408 43.82 -29.65 36.81
CA SER A 408 43.39 -28.25 36.80
C SER A 408 42.42 -27.96 37.94
N ALA A 409 42.81 -26.93 38.68
CA ALA A 409 42.33 -26.57 39.99
C ALA A 409 40.91 -25.97 40.00
N ASN A 410 40.23 -26.23 41.11
CA ASN A 410 39.17 -25.40 41.69
C ASN A 410 39.39 -23.90 41.43
N ARG A 411 38.51 -23.28 40.62
CA ARG A 411 38.19 -21.86 40.76
C ARG A 411 36.76 -21.71 41.22
N LYS A 412 36.64 -21.42 42.51
CA LYS A 412 35.46 -20.94 43.20
C LYS A 412 35.10 -19.57 42.62
N PHE A 413 33.90 -19.45 42.06
CA PHE A 413 33.36 -18.21 41.52
C PHE A 413 32.87 -17.34 42.70
N GLU A 414 33.50 -16.18 42.91
CA GLU A 414 33.00 -15.14 43.81
C GLU A 414 32.18 -14.12 43.00
N PRO A 415 30.96 -13.77 43.43
CA PRO A 415 30.18 -12.72 42.78
C PRO A 415 30.75 -11.34 43.13
N PRO A 416 30.86 -10.40 42.18
CA PRO A 416 31.34 -9.06 42.49
C PRO A 416 30.27 -8.28 43.26
N THR A 417 30.43 -8.17 44.57
CA THR A 417 29.82 -7.12 45.38
C THR A 417 30.61 -5.83 45.20
N LYS A 418 30.04 -4.86 44.49
CA LYS A 418 30.12 -3.42 44.76
C LYS A 418 29.29 -2.66 43.74
N GLU A 419 28.19 -2.11 44.20
CA GLU A 419 27.49 -0.99 43.56
C GLU A 419 28.42 0.22 43.57
N ALA A 420 29.18 0.40 42.49
CA ALA A 420 29.77 1.69 42.18
C ALA A 420 28.71 2.47 41.39
N ASP A 421 28.21 3.50 42.03
CA ASP A 421 27.35 4.55 41.50
C ASP A 421 28.07 5.25 40.34
N VAL A 422 27.95 4.68 39.14
CA VAL A 422 28.30 5.36 37.88
C VAL A 422 27.06 6.15 37.49
N THR A 423 26.91 7.31 38.12
CA THR A 423 26.11 8.40 37.58
C THR A 423 26.79 8.85 36.30
N VAL A 424 26.40 8.21 35.19
CA VAL A 424 26.67 8.71 33.85
C VAL A 424 25.92 10.02 33.75
N ASN A 425 26.63 11.14 33.94
CA ASN A 425 26.21 12.43 33.45
C ASN A 425 26.08 12.29 31.93
N ILE A 426 24.87 11.97 31.47
CA ILE A 426 24.45 12.18 30.08
C ILE A 426 24.42 13.70 29.93
N GLY A 427 25.60 14.27 29.63
CA GLY A 427 25.67 15.65 29.18
C GLY A 427 24.85 15.76 27.91
N ASP A 428 23.88 16.68 27.92
CA ASP A 428 23.04 17.13 26.82
C ASP A 428 23.87 17.51 25.57
N SER A 429 24.33 16.52 24.82
CA SER A 429 24.97 16.69 23.51
C SER A 429 23.99 16.44 22.36
N ASP A 430 22.68 16.41 22.63
CA ASP A 430 21.61 16.14 21.66
C ASP A 430 21.09 17.41 20.95
N SER A 431 21.72 18.58 21.15
CA SER A 431 21.35 19.82 20.46
C SER A 431 21.95 19.96 19.05
N GLN A 432 22.46 18.87 18.45
CA GLN A 432 22.84 18.88 17.03
C GLN A 432 21.58 18.70 16.17
N GLY A 433 20.95 19.84 15.84
CA GLY A 433 19.86 19.88 14.88
C GLY A 433 18.52 20.39 15.41
N ALA A 434 18.50 21.24 16.44
CA ALA A 434 17.34 22.04 16.81
C ALA A 434 17.73 23.54 16.89
N ASP A 435 16.81 24.44 16.58
CA ASP A 435 17.01 25.89 16.70
C ASP A 435 16.84 26.37 18.16
N SER A 436 16.97 27.69 18.39
CA SER A 436 16.77 28.30 19.72
C SER A 436 15.35 28.16 20.27
N ASN A 437 14.38 27.76 19.45
CA ASN A 437 13.00 27.49 19.85
C ASN A 437 12.74 25.99 20.09
N GLY A 438 13.76 25.13 19.98
CA GLY A 438 13.64 23.68 20.08
C GLY A 438 13.03 23.02 18.83
N ILE A 439 12.93 23.75 17.71
CA ILE A 439 12.42 23.23 16.44
C ILE A 439 13.55 22.53 15.69
N VAL A 440 13.30 21.28 15.30
CA VAL A 440 14.26 20.47 14.55
C VAL A 440 14.65 21.16 13.24
N THR A 441 15.95 21.31 12.98
CA THR A 441 16.53 21.83 11.73
C THR A 441 17.18 20.69 10.93
N GLY A 442 17.39 20.90 9.63
CA GLY A 442 18.04 19.90 8.76
C GLY A 442 17.14 18.72 8.36
N ARG A 443 15.95 18.56 8.96
CA ARG A 443 14.95 17.54 8.58
C ARG A 443 13.55 17.92 9.02
N TRP A 444 12.54 17.30 8.40
CA TRP A 444 11.15 17.41 8.86
C TRP A 444 10.97 16.70 10.20
N LYS A 445 10.19 17.29 11.11
CA LYS A 445 9.87 16.69 12.43
C LYS A 445 9.13 15.36 12.28
N THR A 446 8.23 15.29 11.31
CA THR A 446 7.46 14.10 10.96
C THR A 446 7.53 13.85 9.46
N GLY A 447 7.32 12.59 9.04
CA GLY A 447 7.13 12.28 7.62
C GLY A 447 5.85 12.90 7.06
N LEU A 448 5.68 12.86 5.73
CA LEU A 448 4.51 13.44 5.02
C LEU A 448 3.17 12.86 5.52
N PHE A 449 3.16 11.59 5.94
CA PHE A 449 1.99 10.91 6.50
C PHE A 449 2.06 10.74 8.03
N GLY A 450 3.00 11.42 8.69
CA GLY A 450 3.17 11.39 10.15
C GLY A 450 2.03 12.05 10.91
N PHE A 451 1.17 12.83 10.24
CA PHE A 451 -0.05 13.36 10.85
C PHE A 451 -1.00 12.28 11.37
N THR A 452 -0.83 11.02 10.95
CA THR A 452 -1.61 9.88 11.45
C THR A 452 -1.39 9.63 12.94
N ASP A 453 -0.27 10.07 13.51
CA ASP A 453 0.06 9.94 14.93
C ASP A 453 -0.68 10.99 15.78
N SER A 454 -1.18 12.06 15.15
CA SER A 454 -2.02 13.11 15.75
C SER A 454 -3.22 13.41 14.83
N MET A 455 -3.98 12.35 14.50
CA MET A 455 -5.10 12.45 13.56
C MET A 455 -6.10 13.55 13.96
N VAL A 456 -6.31 13.72 15.27
CA VAL A 456 -7.04 14.84 15.87
C VAL A 456 -6.07 15.63 16.76
N PRO A 457 -5.92 16.96 16.56
CA PRO A 457 -6.62 17.80 15.59
C PRO A 457 -6.00 17.80 14.17
N ASN A 458 -4.71 17.50 14.02
CA ASN A 458 -3.92 17.90 12.86
C ASN A 458 -4.40 17.30 11.53
N GLY A 459 -4.57 15.98 11.48
CA GLY A 459 -5.00 15.29 10.26
C GLY A 459 -6.38 15.76 9.78
N VAL A 460 -7.36 15.77 10.69
CA VAL A 460 -8.74 16.18 10.38
C VAL A 460 -8.79 17.66 9.98
N MET A 461 -8.15 18.55 10.73
CA MET A 461 -8.19 19.99 10.42
C MET A 461 -7.44 20.32 9.13
N SER A 462 -6.33 19.65 8.82
CA SER A 462 -5.61 19.87 7.55
C SER A 462 -6.40 19.40 6.33
N CYS A 463 -7.26 18.39 6.49
CA CYS A 463 -8.14 17.89 5.42
C CYS A 463 -9.42 18.72 5.28
N CYS A 464 -10.10 19.01 6.40
CA CYS A 464 -11.43 19.62 6.39
C CYS A 464 -11.38 21.15 6.44
N CYS A 465 -10.35 21.72 7.08
CA CYS A 465 -10.20 23.15 7.31
C CYS A 465 -8.76 23.64 6.98
N PRO A 466 -8.24 23.37 5.76
CA PRO A 466 -6.85 23.66 5.42
C PRO A 466 -6.49 25.14 5.60
N GLY A 467 -7.41 26.06 5.31
CA GLY A 467 -7.19 27.49 5.48
C GLY A 467 -6.92 27.90 6.93
N LEU A 468 -7.55 27.22 7.89
CA LEU A 468 -7.34 27.48 9.31
C LEU A 468 -5.95 27.01 9.76
N VAL A 469 -5.55 25.80 9.37
CA VAL A 469 -4.22 25.27 9.70
C VAL A 469 -3.12 26.11 9.03
N VAL A 470 -3.34 26.55 7.79
CA VAL A 470 -2.41 27.45 7.09
C VAL A 470 -2.31 28.81 7.79
N ALA A 471 -3.43 29.36 8.27
CA ALA A 471 -3.42 30.58 9.07
C ALA A 471 -2.65 30.41 10.38
N GLN A 472 -2.78 29.27 11.06
CA GLN A 472 -2.00 28.93 12.27
C GLN A 472 -0.50 28.84 11.95
N ILE A 473 -0.11 28.15 10.87
CA ILE A 473 1.28 28.05 10.42
C ILE A 473 1.85 29.44 10.11
N SER A 474 1.14 30.25 9.33
CA SER A 474 1.58 31.59 8.92
C SER A 474 1.77 32.53 10.11
N ALA A 475 0.84 32.51 11.08
CA ALA A 475 0.95 33.30 12.31
C ALA A 475 2.10 32.82 13.20
N ARG A 476 2.28 31.50 13.33
CA ARG A 476 3.36 30.88 14.11
C ARG A 476 4.74 31.24 13.57
N LEU A 477 4.88 31.39 12.25
CA LEU A 477 6.11 31.80 11.57
C LEU A 477 6.27 33.31 11.41
N GLY A 478 5.32 34.12 11.87
CA GLY A 478 5.36 35.58 11.71
C GLY A 478 5.26 36.05 10.26
N LEU A 479 4.74 35.22 9.35
CA LEU A 479 4.65 35.54 7.92
C LEU A 479 3.45 36.44 7.59
N MET A 480 2.32 36.20 8.24
CA MET A 480 1.07 36.94 8.02
C MET A 480 0.15 36.80 9.24
N PRO A 481 -0.61 37.84 9.63
CA PRO A 481 -1.51 37.73 10.77
C PRO A 481 -2.62 36.70 10.51
N PHE A 482 -2.97 35.93 11.54
CA PHE A 482 -3.94 34.83 11.49
C PHE A 482 -5.25 35.22 10.78
N TYR A 483 -5.88 36.32 11.19
CA TYR A 483 -7.17 36.76 10.65
C TYR A 483 -7.11 37.17 9.17
N HIS A 484 -5.95 37.62 8.67
CA HIS A 484 -5.83 37.99 7.26
C HIS A 484 -5.81 36.74 6.38
N VAL A 485 -5.03 35.72 6.76
CA VAL A 485 -5.01 34.43 6.03
C VAL A 485 -6.38 33.77 6.08
N LEU A 486 -7.03 33.79 7.24
CA LEU A 486 -8.38 33.25 7.40
C LEU A 486 -9.40 33.98 6.51
N GLY A 487 -9.32 35.31 6.42
CA GLY A 487 -10.16 36.12 5.53
C GLY A 487 -9.97 35.77 4.04
N ILE A 488 -8.73 35.54 3.60
CA ILE A 488 -8.43 35.13 2.22
C ILE A 488 -9.09 33.78 1.90
N PHE A 489 -8.92 32.77 2.76
CA PHE A 489 -9.56 31.47 2.57
C PHE A 489 -11.08 31.55 2.68
N GLY A 490 -11.62 32.36 3.60
CA GLY A 490 -13.06 32.63 3.70
C GLY A 490 -13.62 33.22 2.40
N GLY A 491 -12.93 34.18 1.79
CA GLY A 491 -13.27 34.74 0.48
C GLY A 491 -13.24 33.70 -0.64
N LEU A 492 -12.24 32.81 -0.64
CA LEU A 492 -12.15 31.70 -1.60
C LEU A 492 -13.34 30.74 -1.48
N TYR A 493 -13.72 30.36 -0.25
CA TYR A 493 -14.88 29.51 -0.01
C TYR A 493 -16.20 30.18 -0.43
N LEU A 494 -16.36 31.47 -0.12
CA LEU A 494 -17.52 32.23 -0.57
C LEU A 494 -17.62 32.28 -2.10
N LEU A 495 -16.50 32.52 -2.79
CA LEU A 495 -16.42 32.49 -4.25
C LEU A 495 -16.79 31.12 -4.82
N ALA A 496 -16.35 30.03 -4.18
CA ALA A 496 -16.72 28.67 -4.57
C ALA A 496 -18.23 28.43 -4.45
N ILE A 497 -18.86 28.90 -3.36
CA ILE A 497 -20.31 28.81 -3.16
C ILE A 497 -21.05 29.60 -4.25
N ILE A 498 -20.60 30.81 -4.58
CA ILE A 498 -21.19 31.63 -5.65
C ILE A 498 -21.06 30.93 -7.01
N ALA A 499 -19.89 30.38 -7.33
CA ALA A 499 -19.66 29.65 -8.58
C ALA A 499 -20.63 28.47 -8.74
N VAL A 500 -20.73 27.62 -7.71
CA VAL A 500 -21.64 26.46 -7.70
C VAL A 500 -23.11 26.89 -7.76
N SER A 501 -23.49 27.96 -7.07
CA SER A 501 -24.90 28.40 -7.00
C SER A 501 -25.39 29.12 -8.25
N THR A 502 -24.50 29.83 -8.94
CA THR A 502 -24.86 30.66 -10.10
C THR A 502 -24.69 29.94 -11.43
N HIS A 503 -23.90 28.87 -11.49
CA HIS A 503 -23.54 28.16 -12.73
C HIS A 503 -22.99 29.08 -13.83
N SER A 504 -22.35 30.19 -13.44
CA SER A 504 -21.79 31.17 -14.36
C SER A 504 -20.33 30.86 -14.65
N GLY A 505 -19.99 30.74 -15.94
CA GLY A 505 -18.61 30.47 -16.39
C GLY A 505 -17.59 31.52 -15.92
N PHE A 506 -18.02 32.76 -15.65
CA PHE A 506 -17.14 33.80 -15.09
C PHE A 506 -16.71 33.46 -13.65
N PHE A 507 -17.65 33.08 -12.78
CA PHE A 507 -17.34 32.73 -11.39
C PHE A 507 -16.58 31.40 -11.31
N ASP A 508 -16.88 30.45 -12.19
CA ASP A 508 -16.08 29.22 -12.33
C ASP A 508 -14.63 29.52 -12.71
N PHE A 509 -14.40 30.37 -13.71
CA PHE A 509 -13.05 30.79 -14.10
C PHE A 509 -12.31 31.48 -12.95
N LEU A 510 -12.97 32.43 -12.27
CA LEU A 510 -12.37 33.15 -11.16
C LEU A 510 -12.02 32.22 -9.99
N PHE A 511 -12.91 31.26 -9.67
CA PHE A 511 -12.65 30.24 -8.67
C PHE A 511 -11.42 29.40 -9.01
N TRP A 512 -11.32 28.89 -10.24
CA TRP A 512 -10.17 28.11 -10.69
C TRP A 512 -8.87 28.91 -10.65
N LEU A 513 -8.90 30.18 -11.06
CA LEU A 513 -7.74 31.06 -10.97
C LEU A 513 -7.29 31.24 -9.51
N CYS A 514 -8.22 31.53 -8.58
CA CYS A 514 -7.90 31.66 -7.17
C CYS A 514 -7.43 30.34 -6.52
N ALA A 515 -7.95 29.19 -6.97
CA ALA A 515 -7.51 27.88 -6.51
C ALA A 515 -6.07 27.58 -6.94
N VAL A 516 -5.69 27.90 -8.19
CA VAL A 516 -4.31 27.78 -8.68
C VAL A 516 -3.37 28.68 -7.90
N ILE A 517 -3.74 29.95 -7.67
CA ILE A 517 -2.95 30.88 -6.86
C ILE A 517 -2.76 30.33 -5.44
N SER A 518 -3.83 29.83 -4.82
CA SER A 518 -3.77 29.25 -3.47
C SER A 518 -2.82 28.05 -3.40
N ALA A 519 -2.85 27.17 -4.40
CA ALA A 519 -1.94 26.03 -4.47
C ALA A 519 -0.46 26.46 -4.64
N LEU A 520 -0.20 27.50 -5.44
CA LEU A 520 1.14 28.09 -5.55
C LEU A 520 1.60 28.75 -4.23
N CYS A 521 0.70 29.39 -3.51
CA CYS A 521 0.98 29.94 -2.18
C CYS A 521 1.35 28.84 -1.17
N LEU A 522 0.65 27.69 -1.18
CA LEU A 522 0.97 26.54 -0.33
C LEU A 522 2.35 25.94 -0.67
N MET A 523 2.66 25.79 -1.96
CA MET A 523 3.98 25.38 -2.43
C MET A 523 5.07 26.35 -1.93
N ARG A 524 4.83 27.66 -2.06
CA ARG A 524 5.76 28.70 -1.59
C ARG A 524 5.93 28.66 -0.07
N LEU A 525 4.85 28.46 0.68
CA LEU A 525 4.89 28.32 2.14
C LEU A 525 5.76 27.13 2.56
N ARG A 526 5.55 25.97 1.93
CA ARG A 526 6.35 24.77 2.19
C ARG A 526 7.83 24.99 1.89
N TRP A 527 8.13 25.58 0.73
CA TRP A 527 9.51 25.94 0.38
C TRP A 527 10.11 26.92 1.40
N ARG A 528 9.37 27.94 1.82
CA ARG A 528 9.83 28.92 2.83
C ARG A 528 10.20 28.24 4.14
N ILE A 529 9.35 27.35 4.66
CA ILE A 529 9.63 26.55 5.86
C ILE A 529 10.90 25.74 5.66
N ARG A 530 11.01 25.04 4.54
CA ARG A 530 12.19 24.24 4.19
C ARG A 530 13.48 25.08 4.22
N THR A 531 13.45 26.30 3.69
CA THR A 531 14.59 27.22 3.74
C THR A 531 14.87 27.78 5.13
N LEU A 532 13.84 28.10 5.91
CA LEU A 532 13.99 28.67 7.26
C LEU A 532 14.62 27.68 8.24
N PHE A 533 14.33 26.38 8.08
CA PHE A 533 14.84 25.32 8.96
C PHE A 533 15.93 24.46 8.30
N SER A 534 16.53 24.94 7.19
CA SER A 534 17.62 24.27 6.47
C SER A 534 17.34 22.80 6.09
N ILE A 535 16.08 22.47 5.78
CA ILE A 535 15.66 21.11 5.43
C ILE A 535 16.05 20.82 3.96
N PRO A 536 16.73 19.71 3.64
CA PRO A 536 17.06 19.37 2.26
C PRO A 536 15.81 19.06 1.42
N GLY A 537 15.84 19.42 0.14
CA GLY A 537 14.74 19.18 -0.80
C GLY A 537 14.83 20.05 -2.06
N SER A 538 13.83 19.94 -2.94
CA SER A 538 13.77 20.69 -4.21
C SER A 538 12.39 21.35 -4.40
N HIS A 539 12.32 22.40 -5.23
CA HIS A 539 11.03 23.04 -5.55
C HIS A 539 10.04 22.08 -6.23
N ALA A 540 10.54 21.12 -7.02
CA ALA A 540 9.71 20.11 -7.66
C ALA A 540 9.07 19.18 -6.63
N GLU A 541 9.81 18.82 -5.57
CA GLU A 541 9.26 18.05 -4.46
C GLU A 541 8.20 18.83 -3.68
N ASP A 542 8.46 20.12 -3.41
CA ASP A 542 7.52 21.00 -2.72
C ASP A 542 6.23 21.19 -3.54
N ALA A 543 6.35 21.32 -4.86
CA ALA A 543 5.22 21.36 -5.80
C ALA A 543 4.44 20.03 -5.76
N ALA A 544 5.12 18.91 -5.98
CA ALA A 544 4.49 17.60 -6.03
C ALA A 544 3.69 17.28 -4.77
N PHE A 545 4.22 17.56 -3.58
CA PHE A 545 3.50 17.31 -2.33
C PHE A 545 2.35 18.30 -2.09
N SER A 546 2.51 19.57 -2.47
CA SER A 546 1.45 20.57 -2.30
C SER A 546 0.26 20.32 -3.24
N PHE A 547 0.52 19.86 -4.47
CA PHE A 547 -0.54 19.56 -5.44
C PHE A 547 -1.16 18.16 -5.25
N CYS A 548 -0.35 17.12 -4.98
CA CYS A 548 -0.84 15.74 -4.94
C CYS A 548 -1.32 15.29 -3.55
N CYS A 549 -0.86 15.92 -2.46
CA CYS A 549 -1.22 15.55 -1.08
C CYS A 549 -1.30 16.81 -0.20
N GLY A 550 -2.04 17.83 -0.66
CA GLY A 550 -2.06 19.15 -0.03
C GLY A 550 -2.32 19.12 1.48
N CYS A 551 -3.33 18.36 1.93
CA CYS A 551 -3.63 18.20 3.35
C CYS A 551 -2.50 17.54 4.15
N CYS A 552 -1.82 16.55 3.57
CA CYS A 552 -0.68 15.85 4.19
C CYS A 552 0.51 16.80 4.34
N SER A 553 0.76 17.61 3.31
CA SER A 553 1.78 18.65 3.30
C SER A 553 1.49 19.71 4.36
N ILE A 554 0.25 20.20 4.44
CA ILE A 554 -0.19 21.14 5.48
C ILE A 554 0.00 20.53 6.87
N ALA A 555 -0.43 19.29 7.07
CA ALA A 555 -0.30 18.62 8.36
C ALA A 555 1.17 18.41 8.78
N GLN A 556 2.05 18.06 7.83
CA GLN A 556 3.49 17.95 8.06
C GLN A 556 4.10 19.31 8.46
N MET A 557 3.76 20.38 7.73
CA MET A 557 4.21 21.74 8.06
C MET A 557 3.69 22.16 9.45
N ALA A 558 2.43 21.87 9.75
CA ALA A 558 1.80 22.18 11.03
C ALA A 558 2.49 21.51 12.21
N SER A 559 2.84 20.22 12.07
CA SER A 559 3.60 19.46 13.07
C SER A 559 5.02 19.99 13.22
N HIS A 560 5.66 20.35 12.12
CA HIS A 560 7.05 20.82 12.14
C HIS A 560 7.20 22.15 12.88
N VAL A 561 6.31 23.12 12.65
CA VAL A 561 6.34 24.43 13.33
C VAL A 561 5.57 24.43 14.67
N GLU A 562 5.04 23.27 15.06
CA GLU A 562 4.25 23.08 16.28
C GLU A 562 3.07 24.06 16.42
N SER A 563 2.38 24.31 15.31
CA SER A 563 1.28 25.28 15.22
C SER A 563 0.01 24.89 15.99
N TYR A 564 -0.08 23.63 16.44
CA TYR A 564 -1.19 23.08 17.22
C TYR A 564 -0.68 22.34 18.46
N GLU A 565 -1.59 22.02 19.37
CA GLU A 565 -1.32 21.20 20.56
C GLU A 565 -1.91 19.79 20.37
N PRO A 566 -1.10 18.71 20.46
CA PRO A 566 -1.60 17.34 20.34
C PRO A 566 -2.69 17.04 21.38
N GLY A 567 -3.81 16.44 20.95
CA GLY A 567 -4.92 16.09 21.84
C GLY A 567 -5.88 17.24 22.18
N ALA A 568 -5.54 18.49 21.86
CA ALA A 568 -6.43 19.64 22.06
C ALA A 568 -6.95 20.17 20.71
N PHE A 569 -8.27 20.39 20.62
CA PHE A 569 -8.90 20.93 19.40
C PHE A 569 -9.03 22.45 19.52
N THR A 570 -7.94 23.18 19.25
CA THR A 570 -7.90 24.65 19.36
C THR A 570 -7.88 25.32 17.99
N PHE A 571 -8.76 26.30 17.82
CA PHE A 571 -8.83 27.12 16.59
C PHE A 571 -7.92 28.35 16.63
N ALA A 572 -7.53 28.78 17.83
CA ALA A 572 -6.66 29.93 18.01
C ALA A 572 -5.22 29.62 17.54
N PRO A 573 -4.49 30.60 16.99
CA PRO A 573 -3.07 30.44 16.70
C PRO A 573 -2.26 30.38 18.00
N ARG A 574 -1.17 29.62 18.02
CA ARG A 574 -0.13 29.74 19.05
C ARG A 574 0.68 31.02 18.83
N SER A 575 1.42 31.45 19.85
CA SER A 575 2.32 32.60 19.78
C SER A 575 3.30 32.47 18.60
N THR A 576 3.78 33.58 18.05
CA THR A 576 4.83 33.55 17.01
C THR A 576 6.15 33.03 17.61
N LEU A 577 6.91 32.24 16.84
CA LEU A 577 8.24 31.76 17.25
C LEU A 577 9.19 32.95 17.43
N GLN A 578 9.97 32.97 18.51
CA GLN A 578 10.94 34.03 18.75
C GLN A 578 12.03 33.97 17.67
N GLY A 579 12.43 35.13 17.15
CA GLY A 579 13.41 35.24 16.06
C GLY A 579 12.83 35.11 14.64
N TYR A 580 11.53 34.81 14.50
CA TYR A 580 10.86 34.71 13.19
C TYR A 580 9.84 35.83 12.93
N SER A 581 9.68 36.78 13.85
CA SER A 581 8.87 37.98 13.63
C SER A 581 9.57 38.91 12.64
N PHE A 582 8.96 39.12 11.47
CA PHE A 582 9.35 40.21 10.58
C PHE A 582 8.79 41.50 11.17
N ASN A 583 9.65 42.34 11.75
CA ASN A 583 9.30 43.74 12.07
C ASN A 583 9.15 44.55 10.80
#